data_AF-A0A813JEV9-F1
#
_entry.id   AF-A0A813JEV9-F1
#
_cell.length_a   1.000
_cell.length_b   1.000
_cell.length_c   1.000
_cell.angle_alpha   90.00
_cell.angle_beta   90.00
_cell.angle_gamma   90.00
#
_symmetry.space_group_name_H-M   'P 1'
#
loop_
_entity.id
_entity.type
_entity.pdbx_description
1 polymer ?
#
loop_
_entity_poly.entity_id
_entity_poly.type
_entity_poly.pdbx_seq_one_letter_code
_entity_poly.pdbx_strand_id
1 'polypeptide(L)'
;VLKKMARSTRRRIPFVTVVTDLGSAHPMWFHPEADRVFVPSEAVRQIALGCGVRESAIHMYGLPLRRAFWAPETRSRETLRQELGLVPQAATVLVVGGGDGVGQIQRVAEAMAKEMGNAARD
;
A
#
# COMPACT_ATOMS: atom_id res chain seq x y z
N VAL A 1 11.60 -22.48 12.51
CA VAL A 1 12.65 -21.43 12.62
C VAL A 1 12.44 -20.54 13.84
N LEU A 2 11.23 -20.01 14.06
CA LEU A 2 10.89 -19.14 15.21
C LEU A 2 11.20 -19.75 16.58
N LYS A 3 10.74 -20.98 16.84
CA LYS A 3 11.07 -21.75 18.05
C LYS A 3 12.57 -22.02 18.24
N LYS A 4 13.36 -22.06 17.16
CA LYS A 4 14.82 -22.26 17.24
C LYS A 4 15.52 -20.95 17.62
N MET A 5 15.11 -19.82 17.04
CA MET A 5 15.68 -18.50 17.37
C MET A 5 15.43 -18.12 18.83
N ALA A 6 14.25 -18.43 19.38
CA ALA A 6 13.94 -18.19 20.80
C ALA A 6 14.76 -19.06 21.77
N ARG A 7 15.29 -20.21 21.32
CA ARG A 7 16.05 -21.15 22.16
C ARG A 7 17.55 -20.87 22.20
N SER A 8 18.12 -20.19 21.20
CA SER A 8 19.56 -19.92 21.12
C SER A 8 20.00 -18.63 21.82
N THR A 9 19.06 -17.78 22.23
CA THR A 9 19.34 -16.50 22.91
C THR A 9 18.67 -16.47 24.28
N ARG A 10 19.35 -15.99 25.34
CA ARG A 10 18.74 -15.74 26.66
C ARG A 10 17.62 -14.68 26.64
N ARG A 11 17.33 -14.10 25.47
CA ARG A 11 16.26 -13.12 25.23
C ARG A 11 15.39 -13.61 24.08
N ARG A 12 14.07 -13.54 24.26
CA ARG A 12 13.07 -13.78 23.21
C ARG A 12 13.03 -12.58 22.26
N ILE A 13 13.25 -12.81 20.96
CA ILE A 13 13.11 -11.80 19.90
C ILE A 13 11.68 -11.89 19.33
N PRO A 14 10.91 -10.79 19.30
CA PRO A 14 9.56 -10.81 18.71
C PRO A 14 9.59 -11.14 17.22
N PHE A 15 8.68 -12.01 16.78
CA PHE A 15 8.43 -12.26 15.37
C PHE A 15 7.13 -11.61 14.92
N VAL A 16 7.24 -10.69 13.97
CA VAL A 16 6.15 -9.83 13.54
C VAL A 16 6.03 -9.89 12.03
N THR A 17 4.80 -9.93 11.54
CA THR A 17 4.48 -9.81 10.12
C THR A 17 3.67 -8.55 9.85
N VAL A 18 4.01 -7.83 8.79
CA VAL A 18 3.20 -6.72 8.25
C VAL A 18 2.71 -7.14 6.87
N VAL A 19 1.41 -7.35 6.73
CA VAL A 19 0.81 -7.84 5.49
C VAL A 19 0.63 -6.69 4.52
N THR A 20 1.19 -6.81 3.31
CA THR A 20 1.12 -5.76 2.28
C THR A 20 0.06 -6.00 1.22
N ASP A 21 -0.60 -7.16 1.24
CA ASP A 21 -1.72 -7.48 0.36
C ASP A 21 -3.01 -6.84 0.93
N LEU A 22 -3.73 -6.07 0.11
CA LEU A 22 -4.86 -5.26 0.59
C LEU A 22 -6.21 -6.01 0.68
N GLY A 23 -6.37 -7.10 -0.08
CA GLY A 23 -7.64 -7.82 -0.21
C GLY A 23 -7.51 -9.34 -0.13
N SER A 24 -6.92 -9.96 -1.15
CA SER A 24 -6.75 -11.43 -1.21
C SER A 24 -5.34 -11.83 -0.74
N ALA A 25 -5.09 -11.68 0.55
CA ALA A 25 -3.77 -12.00 1.12
C ALA A 25 -3.44 -13.49 0.99
N HIS A 26 -2.24 -13.80 0.49
CA HIS A 26 -1.79 -15.19 0.37
C HIS A 26 -1.58 -15.82 1.76
N PRO A 27 -1.99 -17.10 2.01
CA PRO A 27 -1.86 -17.74 3.32
C PRO A 27 -0.44 -17.76 3.92
N MET A 28 0.59 -17.69 3.08
CA MET A 28 2.00 -17.62 3.52
C MET A 28 2.35 -16.39 4.35
N TRP A 29 1.51 -15.35 4.37
CA TRP A 29 1.66 -14.24 5.30
C TRP A 29 1.44 -14.64 6.76
N PHE A 30 0.71 -15.74 7.02
CA PHE A 30 0.17 -16.05 8.33
C PHE A 30 0.89 -17.23 8.97
N HIS A 31 1.41 -17.02 10.18
CA HIS A 31 1.98 -18.07 11.00
C HIS A 31 1.32 -18.04 12.38
N PRO A 32 0.69 -19.13 12.87
CA PRO A 32 -0.03 -19.16 14.15
C PRO A 32 0.80 -18.71 15.36
N GLU A 33 2.11 -18.93 15.30
CA GLU A 33 3.06 -18.59 16.38
C GLU A 33 3.67 -17.18 16.27
N ALA A 34 3.20 -16.34 15.34
CA ALA A 34 3.64 -14.95 15.29
C ALA A 34 3.24 -14.20 16.58
N ASP A 35 4.11 -13.30 17.03
CA ASP A 35 3.85 -12.44 18.18
C ASP A 35 2.82 -11.37 17.85
N ARG A 36 2.94 -10.79 16.65
CA ARG A 36 2.01 -9.80 16.08
C ARG A 36 1.89 -9.99 14.58
N VAL A 37 0.70 -9.75 14.05
CA VAL A 37 0.40 -9.69 12.62
C VAL A 37 -0.38 -8.41 12.36
N PHE A 38 0.20 -7.50 11.60
CA PHE A 38 -0.43 -6.25 11.19
C PHE A 38 -1.13 -6.45 9.85
N VAL A 39 -2.42 -6.16 9.80
CA VAL A 39 -3.26 -6.35 8.60
C VAL A 39 -3.85 -5.01 8.13
N PRO A 40 -4.00 -4.80 6.81
CA PRO A 40 -4.45 -3.53 6.27
C PRO A 40 -5.97 -3.36 6.25
N SER A 41 -6.74 -4.45 6.37
CA SER A 41 -8.20 -4.43 6.21
C SER A 41 -8.88 -5.57 6.98
N GLU A 42 -10.19 -5.44 7.20
CA GLU A 42 -10.99 -6.48 7.84
C GLU A 42 -11.02 -7.77 7.00
N ALA A 43 -11.04 -7.67 5.67
CA ALA A 43 -10.98 -8.83 4.78
C ALA A 43 -9.72 -9.67 5.06
N VAL A 44 -8.56 -9.02 5.19
CA VAL A 44 -7.29 -9.70 5.49
C VAL A 44 -7.25 -10.21 6.93
N ARG A 45 -7.89 -9.51 7.89
CA ARG A 45 -8.07 -10.00 9.27
C ARG A 45 -8.81 -11.33 9.30
N GLN A 46 -9.88 -11.49 8.51
CA GLN A 46 -10.63 -12.73 8.45
C GLN A 46 -9.81 -13.89 7.87
N ILE A 47 -8.97 -13.62 6.86
CA ILE A 47 -8.04 -14.61 6.32
C ILE A 47 -7.02 -15.04 7.39
N ALA A 48 -6.48 -14.07 8.15
CA ALA A 48 -5.52 -14.35 9.23
C ALA A 48 -6.13 -15.25 10.33
N LEU A 49 -7.37 -14.98 10.73
CA LEU A 49 -8.12 -15.82 11.69
C LEU A 49 -8.32 -17.23 11.13
N GLY A 50 -8.74 -17.34 9.86
CA GLY A 50 -8.90 -18.63 9.17
C GLY A 50 -7.60 -19.43 9.05
N CYS A 51 -6.44 -18.76 9.00
CA CYS A 51 -5.12 -19.40 9.02
C CYS A 51 -4.63 -19.76 10.44
N GLY A 52 -5.44 -19.55 11.48
CA GLY A 52 -5.12 -19.92 12.86
C GLY A 52 -4.26 -18.91 13.62
N VAL A 53 -4.14 -17.66 13.14
CA VAL A 53 -3.50 -16.58 13.92
C VAL A 53 -4.41 -16.23 15.10
N ARG A 54 -3.82 -16.18 16.29
CA ARG A 54 -4.55 -15.77 17.51
C ARG A 54 -5.08 -14.35 17.35
N GLU A 55 -6.35 -14.12 17.67
CA GLU A 55 -6.99 -12.81 17.55
C GLU A 55 -6.21 -11.70 18.28
N SER A 56 -5.71 -11.97 19.49
CA SER A 56 -4.91 -11.02 20.27
C SER A 56 -3.56 -10.64 19.62
N ALA A 57 -3.08 -11.45 18.67
CA ALA A 57 -1.89 -11.17 17.88
C ALA A 57 -2.20 -10.37 16.61
N ILE A 58 -3.46 -10.17 16.21
CA ILE A 58 -3.83 -9.43 14.99
C ILE A 58 -4.09 -7.95 15.33
N HIS A 59 -3.49 -7.05 14.55
CA HIS A 59 -3.57 -5.60 14.73
C HIS A 59 -3.94 -4.95 13.39
N MET A 60 -4.99 -4.12 13.37
CA MET A 60 -5.46 -3.48 12.14
C MET A 60 -5.14 -1.99 12.17
N TYR A 61 -4.03 -1.61 11.54
CA TYR A 61 -3.56 -0.22 11.44
C TYR A 61 -3.50 0.30 10.00
N GLY A 62 -3.93 -0.49 9.01
CA GLY A 62 -3.78 -0.16 7.61
C GLY A 62 -2.41 -0.53 7.04
N LEU A 63 -2.17 -0.21 5.78
CA LEU A 63 -0.87 -0.39 5.12
C LEU A 63 0.07 0.75 5.55
N PRO A 64 1.28 0.46 6.06
CA PRO A 64 2.20 1.52 6.45
C PRO A 64 2.71 2.29 5.22
N LEU A 65 2.67 3.62 5.32
CA LEU A 65 3.22 4.54 4.33
C LEU A 65 4.43 5.27 4.91
N ARG A 66 5.29 5.82 4.04
CA ARG A 66 6.37 6.69 4.50
C ARG A 66 5.79 7.94 5.13
N ARG A 67 6.39 8.42 6.22
CA ARG A 67 5.95 9.62 6.95
C ARG A 67 5.74 10.85 6.07
N ALA A 68 6.53 11.01 5.00
CA ALA A 68 6.39 12.11 4.05
C ALA A 68 5.03 12.13 3.34
N PHE A 69 4.40 10.97 3.11
CA PHE A 69 3.04 10.89 2.54
C PHE A 69 1.94 11.04 3.59
N TRP A 70 2.29 11.07 4.88
CA TRP A 70 1.35 11.28 5.98
C TRP A 70 1.33 12.72 6.48
N ALA A 71 2.36 13.51 6.12
CA ALA A 71 2.41 14.92 6.47
C ALA A 71 1.31 15.66 5.70
N PRO A 72 0.56 16.57 6.37
CA PRO A 72 -0.42 17.40 5.68
C PRO A 72 0.26 18.24 4.59
N GLU A 73 -0.30 18.23 3.39
CA GLU A 73 0.12 19.15 2.33
C GLU A 73 -0.45 20.53 2.64
N THR A 74 0.45 21.50 2.83
CA THR A 74 0.08 22.87 3.22
C THR A 74 -0.02 23.80 2.02
N ARG A 75 0.54 23.42 0.87
CA ARG A 75 0.43 24.19 -0.38
C ARG A 75 -0.94 24.03 -0.99
N SER A 76 -1.41 25.06 -1.68
CA SER A 76 -2.65 24.97 -2.44
C SER A 76 -2.47 24.11 -3.70
N ARG A 77 -3.59 23.62 -4.24
CA ARG A 77 -3.60 22.87 -5.50
C ARG A 77 -3.01 23.70 -6.65
N GLU A 78 -3.25 25.01 -6.64
CA GLU A 78 -2.76 25.96 -7.64
C GLU A 78 -1.23 26.09 -7.58
N THR A 79 -0.67 26.24 -6.39
CA THR A 79 0.78 26.29 -6.18
C THR A 79 1.45 25.01 -6.65
N LEU A 80 0.91 23.84 -6.24
CA LEU A 80 1.45 22.54 -6.66
C LEU A 80 1.41 22.35 -8.18
N ARG A 81 0.33 22.79 -8.84
CA ARG A 81 0.22 22.75 -10.30
C ARG A 81 1.29 23.59 -10.97
N GLN A 82 1.51 24.81 -10.49
CA GLN A 82 2.54 25.69 -11.02
C GLN A 82 3.94 25.09 -10.82
N GLU A 83 4.25 24.57 -9.63
CA GLU A 83 5.53 23.93 -9.33
C GLU A 83 5.79 22.70 -10.21
N LEU A 84 4.75 21.95 -10.58
CA LEU A 84 4.83 20.77 -11.45
C LEU A 84 4.73 21.10 -12.95
N GLY A 85 4.59 22.38 -13.33
CA GLY A 85 4.40 22.78 -14.74
C GLY A 85 3.08 22.33 -15.36
N LEU A 86 2.05 22.08 -14.54
CA LEU A 86 0.73 21.66 -15.00
C LEU A 86 -0.10 22.88 -15.45
N VAL A 87 -0.90 22.69 -16.51
CA VAL A 87 -1.80 23.73 -17.03
C VAL A 87 -2.84 24.11 -15.98
N PRO A 88 -3.00 25.41 -15.65
CA PRO A 88 -4.02 25.86 -14.71
C PRO A 88 -5.43 25.41 -15.11
N GLN A 89 -6.20 24.94 -14.14
CA GLN A 89 -7.60 24.51 -14.29
C GLN A 89 -7.89 23.36 -15.27
N ALA A 90 -6.90 22.83 -16.00
CA ALA A 90 -7.10 21.68 -16.86
C ALA A 90 -7.46 20.43 -16.04
N ALA A 91 -8.21 19.49 -16.62
CA ALA A 91 -8.31 18.14 -16.06
C ALA A 91 -6.92 17.51 -16.00
N THR A 92 -6.62 16.77 -14.93
CA THR A 92 -5.31 16.15 -14.72
C THR A 92 -5.50 14.69 -14.31
N VAL A 93 -4.86 13.78 -15.03
CA VAL A 93 -4.83 12.35 -14.73
C VAL A 93 -3.42 11.96 -14.33
N LEU A 94 -3.29 11.22 -13.22
CA LEU A 94 -2.02 10.66 -12.76
C LEU A 94 -1.92 9.21 -13.23
N VAL A 95 -0.92 8.91 -14.06
CA VAL A 95 -0.63 7.54 -14.55
C VAL A 95 0.65 7.03 -13.87
N VAL A 96 0.56 5.91 -13.15
CA VAL A 96 1.67 5.36 -12.35
C VAL A 96 1.74 3.84 -12.52
N GLY A 97 2.96 3.32 -12.72
CA GLY A 97 3.24 1.88 -12.89
C GLY A 97 4.12 1.28 -11.78
N GLY A 98 4.16 1.92 -10.61
CA GLY A 98 5.12 1.59 -9.55
C GLY A 98 6.55 2.05 -9.88
N GLY A 99 7.51 1.66 -9.04
CA GLY A 99 8.91 2.10 -9.17
C GLY A 99 9.59 1.65 -10.47
N ASP A 100 9.20 0.47 -10.98
CA ASP A 100 9.75 -0.11 -12.21
C ASP A 100 8.96 0.30 -13.47
N GLY A 101 7.88 1.07 -13.34
CA GLY A 101 7.09 1.55 -14.48
C GLY A 101 6.35 0.46 -15.27
N VAL A 102 5.91 -0.60 -14.60
CA VAL A 102 5.25 -1.76 -15.22
C VAL A 102 3.84 -1.40 -15.71
N GLY A 103 3.40 -2.04 -16.80
CA GLY A 103 2.00 -1.98 -17.26
C GLY A 103 1.73 -1.21 -18.55
N GLN A 104 2.68 -1.18 -19.49
CA GLN A 104 2.53 -0.47 -20.78
C GLN A 104 2.13 1.01 -20.59
N ILE A 105 2.76 1.69 -19.63
CA ILE A 105 2.39 3.04 -19.20
C ILE A 105 2.31 4.04 -20.36
N GLN A 106 3.18 3.92 -21.37
CA GLN A 106 3.12 4.73 -22.57
C GLN A 106 1.78 4.60 -23.30
N ARG A 107 1.32 3.37 -23.57
CA ARG A 107 0.06 3.12 -24.28
C ARG A 107 -1.14 3.66 -23.48
N VAL A 108 -1.10 3.51 -22.16
CA VAL A 108 -2.14 4.06 -21.27
C VAL A 108 -2.14 5.58 -21.35
N ALA A 109 -0.97 6.22 -21.26
CA ALA A 109 -0.85 7.68 -21.34
C ALA A 109 -1.33 8.23 -22.69
N GLU A 110 -0.96 7.60 -23.80
CA GLU A 110 -1.41 7.98 -25.15
C GLU A 110 -2.93 7.85 -25.31
N ALA A 111 -3.52 6.76 -24.82
CA ALA A 111 -4.96 6.56 -24.85
C ALA A 111 -5.69 7.61 -24.00
N MET A 112 -5.21 7.89 -22.79
CA MET A 112 -5.79 8.93 -21.93
C MET A 112 -5.68 10.31 -22.56
N ALA A 113 -4.55 10.65 -23.18
CA ALA A 113 -4.38 11.93 -23.87
C ALA A 113 -5.39 12.12 -25.00
N LYS A 114 -5.66 11.06 -25.77
CA LYS A 114 -6.68 11.08 -26.83
C LYS A 114 -8.08 11.31 -26.26
N GLU A 115 -8.48 10.54 -25.24
CA GLU A 115 -9.80 10.66 -24.62
C GLU A 115 -10.03 12.05 -23.98
N MET A 116 -9.03 12.57 -23.27
CA MET A 116 -9.09 13.91 -22.68
C MET A 116 -9.17 15.01 -23.73
N GLY A 117 -8.49 14.83 -24.87
CA GLY A 117 -8.56 15.77 -26.00
C GLY A 117 -9.92 15.81 -26.69
N ASN A 118 -10.69 14.71 -26.66
CA ASN A 118 -12.05 14.65 -27.17
C ASN A 118 -13.01 15.32 -26.18
N ALA A 119 -12.95 14.95 -24.89
CA ALA A 119 -13.83 15.48 -23.85
C ALA A 119 -13.69 17.00 -23.64
N ALA A 120 -12.57 17.61 -24.02
CA ALA A 120 -12.37 19.06 -23.95
C ALA A 120 -12.95 19.84 -25.15
N ARG A 121 -13.40 19.14 -26.20
CA ARG A 121 -13.98 19.75 -27.41
C ARG A 121 -15.51 19.76 -27.40
N ASP A 122 -16.12 18.98 -26.51
CA ASP A 122 -17.56 18.92 -26.26
C ASP A 122 -17.96 19.93 -25.17
#